data_AF-A0A7V4JQW6-F1
#
_entry.id   AF-A0A7V4JQW6-F1
#
_cell.length_a   1.000
_cell.length_b   1.000
_cell.length_c   1.000
_cell.angle_alpha   90.00
_cell.angle_beta   90.00
_cell.angle_gamma   90.00
#
_symmetry.space_group_name_H-M   'P 1'
#
loop_
_entity.id
_entity.type
_entity.pdbx_description
1 polymer ?
#
loop_
_entity_poly.entity_id
_entity_poly.type
_entity_poly.pdbx_seq_one_letter_code
_entity_poly.pdbx_strand_id
1 'polypeptide(L)'
;MKDYKPILEKFFKNQLSSSEFETLLINLKKIIKKTFKRLFDEHVKNLFVKYYGSDYLEALSQELLLRLLHQKNVILNLAFVHENYLNSVIKNLIYYHLSSGFKLIEKEINFEDLFLNIDPEEQENLKLETTLPKVIVDYLENLSLTHTIEILKVRLTPKEIETLCWYVLTHIYKEKIEYKVNKNVLYKRWERLKPKLGKILGNENYEKTLSFKLFELIKSELCKEFYYKK
;
A
#
# COMPACT_ATOMS: atom_id res chain seq x y z
N MET A 1 26.74 20.35 -0.46
CA MET A 1 25.31 20.11 -0.18
C MET A 1 24.71 19.33 -1.35
N LYS A 2 23.81 18.39 -1.12
CA LYS A 2 23.31 17.46 -2.15
C LYS A 2 22.10 18.06 -2.87
N ASP A 3 22.17 18.12 -4.20
CA ASP A 3 21.02 18.43 -5.05
C ASP A 3 20.27 17.14 -5.37
N TYR A 4 18.97 17.13 -5.06
CA TYR A 4 18.09 15.99 -5.29
C TYR A 4 17.33 16.12 -6.61
N LYS A 5 17.43 17.24 -7.33
CA LYS A 5 16.72 17.45 -8.59
C LYS A 5 17.00 16.34 -9.62
N PRO A 6 18.26 15.94 -9.90
CA PRO A 6 18.52 14.96 -10.96
C PRO A 6 17.91 13.58 -10.68
N ILE A 7 17.93 13.13 -9.41
CA ILE A 7 17.35 11.84 -9.04
C ILE A 7 15.82 11.89 -9.00
N LEU A 8 15.24 13.04 -8.63
CA LEU A 8 13.79 13.26 -8.66
C LEU A 8 13.27 13.41 -10.10
N GLU A 9 14.01 14.03 -11.01
CA GLU A 9 13.67 14.09 -12.43
C GLU A 9 13.64 12.69 -13.05
N LYS A 10 14.66 11.86 -12.78
CA LYS A 10 14.66 10.45 -13.19
C LYS A 10 13.48 9.69 -12.58
N PHE A 11 13.17 9.94 -11.31
CA PHE A 11 12.02 9.34 -10.65
C PHE A 11 10.70 9.70 -11.37
N PHE A 12 10.45 10.98 -11.62
CA PHE A 12 9.22 11.45 -12.27
C PHE A 12 9.10 11.01 -13.73
N LYS A 13 10.23 10.84 -14.43
CA LYS A 13 10.30 10.35 -15.82
C LYS A 13 10.36 8.84 -15.93
N ASN A 14 10.27 8.09 -14.82
CA ASN A 14 10.37 6.63 -14.81
C ASN A 14 11.70 6.08 -15.36
N GLN A 15 12.80 6.78 -15.12
CA GLN A 15 14.15 6.46 -15.63
C GLN A 15 15.11 5.98 -14.53
N LEU A 16 14.61 5.68 -13.33
CA LEU A 16 15.44 5.12 -12.26
C LEU A 16 15.64 3.62 -12.45
N SER A 17 16.88 3.17 -12.31
CA SER A 17 17.19 1.76 -12.07
C SER A 17 16.77 1.33 -10.66
N SER A 18 16.65 0.02 -10.42
CA SER A 18 16.28 -0.51 -9.10
C SER A 18 17.24 -0.07 -7.99
N SER A 19 18.54 -0.06 -8.26
CA SER A 19 19.56 0.35 -7.29
C SER A 19 19.50 1.86 -6.99
N GLU A 20 19.22 2.70 -7.99
CA GLU A 20 19.02 4.13 -7.78
C GLU A 20 17.74 4.41 -6.98
N PHE A 21 16.67 3.64 -7.21
CA PHE A 21 15.43 3.75 -6.46
C PHE A 21 15.60 3.34 -4.98
N GLU A 22 16.26 2.21 -4.71
CA GLU A 22 16.61 1.82 -3.34
C GLU A 22 17.49 2.88 -2.65
N THR A 23 18.45 3.44 -3.39
CA THR A 23 19.30 4.52 -2.91
C THR A 23 18.49 5.78 -2.59
N LEU A 24 17.50 6.13 -3.42
CA LEU A 24 16.58 7.24 -3.18
C LEU A 24 15.79 7.00 -1.88
N LEU A 25 15.17 5.83 -1.70
CA LEU A 25 14.42 5.48 -0.49
C LEU A 25 15.28 5.56 0.78
N ILE A 26 16.49 4.99 0.75
CA ILE A 26 17.44 5.07 1.86
C ILE A 26 17.78 6.52 2.19
N ASN A 27 17.98 7.36 1.16
CA ASN A 27 18.27 8.78 1.37
C ASN A 27 17.08 9.51 1.98
N LEU A 28 15.86 9.31 1.48
CA LEU A 28 14.66 9.94 2.01
C LEU A 28 14.43 9.56 3.48
N LYS A 29 14.57 8.28 3.85
CA LYS A 29 14.52 7.81 5.24
C LYS A 29 15.56 8.50 6.12
N LYS A 30 16.79 8.68 5.62
CA LYS A 30 17.85 9.40 6.35
C LYS A 30 17.46 10.87 6.59
N ILE A 31 16.87 11.54 5.60
CA ILE A 31 16.40 12.93 5.73
C ILE A 31 15.24 13.03 6.73
N ILE A 32 14.29 12.09 6.69
CA ILE A 32 13.19 12.02 7.65
C ILE A 32 13.73 11.83 9.07
N LYS A 33 14.64 10.88 9.26
CA LYS A 33 15.29 10.64 10.56
C LYS A 33 16.05 11.88 11.08
N LYS A 34 16.78 12.58 10.20
CA LYS A 34 17.42 13.86 10.52
C LYS A 34 16.40 14.93 10.90
N THR A 35 15.26 14.97 10.20
CA THR A 35 14.18 15.94 10.46
C THR A 35 13.57 15.73 11.84
N PHE A 36 13.23 14.49 12.21
CA PHE A 36 12.83 14.16 13.58
C PHE A 36 13.88 14.62 14.59
N LYS A 37 15.14 14.19 14.43
CA LYS A 37 16.22 14.53 15.38
C LYS A 37 16.45 16.04 15.55
N ARG A 38 16.27 16.83 14.48
CA ARG A 38 16.58 18.26 14.48
C ARG A 38 15.41 19.13 14.93
N LEU A 39 14.17 18.76 14.59
CA LEU A 39 13.01 19.65 14.67
C LEU A 39 11.92 19.17 15.63
N PHE A 40 11.99 17.92 16.10
CA PHE A 40 10.97 17.31 16.95
C PHE A 40 11.63 16.60 18.13
N ASP A 41 10.89 16.47 19.23
CA ASP A 41 11.36 15.76 20.41
C ASP A 41 11.15 14.24 20.28
N GLU A 42 11.67 13.48 21.26
CA GLU A 42 11.54 12.03 21.30
C GLU A 42 10.07 11.60 21.51
N HIS A 43 9.26 12.43 22.16
CA HIS A 43 7.83 12.16 22.36
C HIS A 43 7.07 12.10 21.03
N VAL A 44 7.28 13.09 20.15
CA VAL A 44 6.68 13.10 18.82
C VAL A 44 7.10 11.87 18.03
N LYS A 45 8.39 11.52 18.03
CA LYS A 45 8.87 10.30 17.37
C LYS A 45 8.20 9.03 17.93
N ASN A 46 8.02 8.94 19.25
CA ASN A 46 7.35 7.81 19.88
C ASN A 46 5.88 7.69 19.49
N LEU A 47 5.19 8.81 19.18
CA LEU A 47 3.84 8.75 18.60
C LEU A 47 3.86 8.07 17.23
N PHE A 48 4.79 8.40 16.34
CA PHE A 48 4.89 7.72 15.04
C PHE A 48 5.21 6.24 15.20
N VAL A 49 6.10 5.86 16.12
CA VAL A 49 6.36 4.45 16.44
C VAL A 49 5.12 3.75 16.98
N LYS A 50 4.31 4.43 17.82
CA LYS A 50 3.07 3.89 18.36
C LYS A 50 2.02 3.63 17.28
N TYR A 51 1.87 4.52 16.30
CA TYR A 51 0.81 4.43 15.28
C TYR A 51 1.23 3.65 14.03
N TYR A 52 2.50 3.73 13.61
CA TYR A 52 3.01 3.09 12.40
C TYR A 52 3.95 1.90 12.67
N GLY A 53 4.28 1.62 13.94
CA GLY A 53 5.23 0.57 14.31
C GLY A 53 6.70 0.96 14.12
N SER A 54 7.58 -0.03 14.19
CA SER A 54 9.04 0.15 14.00
C SER A 54 9.40 0.68 12.61
N ASP A 55 8.54 0.44 11.63
CA ASP A 55 8.76 0.78 10.22
C ASP A 55 8.16 2.15 9.84
N TYR A 56 7.85 3.02 10.80
CA TYR A 56 7.29 4.36 10.53
C TYR A 56 8.11 5.19 9.52
N LEU A 57 9.44 4.99 9.44
CA LEU A 57 10.28 5.67 8.46
C LEU A 57 10.00 5.19 7.02
N GLU A 58 9.67 3.92 6.84
CA GLU A 58 9.22 3.37 5.55
C GLU A 58 7.93 4.06 5.13
N ALA A 59 6.90 4.02 5.98
CA ALA A 59 5.60 4.62 5.72
C ALA A 59 5.71 6.11 5.35
N LEU A 60 6.47 6.88 6.14
CA LEU A 60 6.70 8.30 5.86
C LEU A 60 7.50 8.54 4.59
N SER A 61 8.44 7.65 4.23
CA SER A 61 9.21 7.79 2.99
C SER A 61 8.36 7.54 1.74
N GLN A 62 7.43 6.60 1.81
CA GLN A 62 6.47 6.32 0.74
C GLN A 62 5.46 7.46 0.58
N GLU A 63 4.92 7.96 1.69
CA GLU A 63 4.01 9.11 1.64
C GLU A 63 4.73 10.38 1.13
N LEU A 64 6.00 10.57 1.52
CA LEU A 64 6.81 11.66 0.98
C LEU A 64 6.97 11.53 -0.55
N LEU A 65 7.26 10.34 -1.08
CA LEU A 65 7.33 10.13 -2.53
C LEU A 65 6.02 10.48 -3.23
N LEU A 66 4.88 10.06 -2.67
CA LEU A 66 3.56 10.42 -3.20
C LEU A 66 3.36 11.93 -3.22
N ARG A 67 3.72 12.65 -2.14
CA ARG A 67 3.62 14.13 -2.11
C ARG A 67 4.52 14.80 -3.14
N LEU A 68 5.72 14.27 -3.35
CA LEU A 68 6.63 14.77 -4.38
C LEU A 68 6.07 14.52 -5.80
N LEU A 69 5.42 13.38 -6.04
CA LEU A 69 4.72 13.09 -7.31
C LEU A 69 3.58 14.08 -7.58
N HIS A 70 2.74 14.36 -6.57
CA HIS A 70 1.67 15.35 -6.71
C HIS A 70 2.20 16.76 -7.01
N GLN A 71 3.44 17.05 -6.61
CA GLN A 71 4.12 18.33 -6.85
C GLN A 71 5.09 18.28 -8.03
N LYS A 72 5.05 17.23 -8.88
CA LYS A 72 6.04 16.99 -9.94
C LYS A 72 6.32 18.23 -10.79
N ASN A 73 5.27 18.92 -11.26
CA ASN A 73 5.40 20.06 -12.17
C ASN A 73 6.12 21.22 -11.49
N VAL A 74 5.81 21.48 -10.22
CA VAL A 74 6.48 22.50 -9.42
C VAL A 74 7.95 22.16 -9.25
N ILE A 75 8.26 20.89 -8.93
CA ILE A 75 9.64 20.44 -8.68
C ILE A 75 10.48 20.46 -9.95
N LEU A 76 9.92 20.06 -11.09
CA LEU A 76 10.59 20.10 -12.40
C LEU A 76 11.00 21.54 -12.79
N ASN A 77 10.17 22.52 -12.42
CA ASN A 77 10.42 23.94 -12.70
C ASN A 77 11.46 24.58 -11.77
N LEU A 78 11.79 23.97 -10.62
CA LEU A 78 12.83 24.49 -9.73
C LEU A 78 14.20 24.32 -10.36
N ALA A 79 15.11 25.29 -10.27
CA ALA A 79 16.47 25.14 -10.80
C ALA A 79 17.26 24.01 -10.10
N PHE A 80 17.03 23.80 -8.80
CA PHE A 80 17.65 22.76 -7.96
C PHE A 80 16.69 22.37 -6.82
N VAL A 81 16.87 21.17 -6.25
CA VAL A 81 16.10 20.69 -5.10
C VAL A 81 17.04 20.42 -3.94
N HIS A 82 17.12 21.40 -3.04
CA HIS A 82 18.00 21.32 -1.89
C HIS A 82 17.42 20.43 -0.77
N GLU A 83 18.27 19.81 0.06
CA GLU A 83 17.82 19.00 1.22
C GLU A 83 16.89 19.78 2.17
N ASN A 84 17.05 21.10 2.28
CA ASN A 84 16.16 21.96 3.09
C ASN A 84 14.74 22.04 2.54
N TYR A 85 14.56 21.95 1.22
CA TYR A 85 13.24 21.84 0.62
C TYR A 85 12.57 20.55 1.08
N LEU A 86 13.26 19.42 0.94
CA LEU A 86 12.76 18.12 1.40
C LEU A 86 12.48 18.10 2.91
N ASN A 87 13.36 18.68 3.73
CA ASN A 87 13.12 18.84 5.17
C ASN A 87 11.84 19.63 5.46
N SER A 88 11.53 20.64 4.65
CA SER A 88 10.32 21.46 4.83
C SER A 88 9.06 20.67 4.44
N VAL A 89 9.11 19.90 3.35
CA VAL A 89 8.03 18.99 2.96
C VAL A 89 7.79 17.93 4.04
N ILE A 90 8.86 17.33 4.59
CA ILE A 90 8.79 16.33 5.67
C ILE A 90 8.23 16.95 6.95
N LYS A 91 8.66 18.17 7.31
CA LYS A 91 8.13 18.89 8.47
C LYS A 91 6.61 19.07 8.34
N ASN A 92 6.14 19.48 7.18
CA ASN A 92 4.71 19.65 6.91
C ASN A 92 3.95 18.31 6.94
N LEU A 93 4.56 17.25 6.41
CA LEU A 93 4.04 15.88 6.50
C LEU A 93 3.87 15.44 7.97
N ILE A 94 4.87 15.66 8.81
CA ILE A 94 4.82 15.31 10.25
C ILE A 94 3.73 16.11 10.96
N TYR A 95 3.65 17.43 10.76
CA TYR A 95 2.59 18.24 11.36
C TYR A 95 1.19 17.82 10.91
N TYR A 96 1.05 17.42 9.66
CA TYR A 96 -0.21 16.92 9.14
C TYR A 96 -0.69 15.71 9.94
N HIS A 97 0.17 14.72 10.18
CA HIS A 97 -0.16 13.55 11.01
C HIS A 97 -0.49 13.90 12.46
N LEU A 98 0.26 14.83 13.05
CA LEU A 98 0.00 15.29 14.42
C LEU A 98 -1.35 16.01 14.52
N SER A 99 -1.68 16.87 13.56
CA SER A 99 -2.92 17.65 13.53
C SER A 99 -4.16 16.83 13.18
N SER A 100 -4.02 15.79 12.36
CA SER A 100 -5.10 14.87 11.98
C SER A 100 -5.40 13.82 13.06
N GLY A 101 -4.58 13.76 14.11
CA GLY A 101 -4.67 12.73 15.14
C GLY A 101 -4.32 11.34 14.60
N PHE A 102 -3.42 11.26 13.61
CA PHE A 102 -3.03 10.03 12.92
C PHE A 102 -4.21 9.30 12.24
N LYS A 103 -5.31 10.02 11.95
CA LYS A 103 -6.32 9.52 11.04
C LYS A 103 -5.69 9.45 9.65
N LEU A 104 -5.48 8.24 9.14
CA LEU A 104 -5.20 8.01 7.73
C LEU A 104 -6.32 8.71 6.94
N ILE A 105 -5.95 9.40 5.86
CA ILE A 105 -6.91 10.04 4.98
C ILE A 105 -7.89 8.96 4.50
N GLU A 106 -9.12 8.98 5.02
CA GLU A 106 -10.28 8.23 4.50
C GLU A 106 -10.77 8.79 3.15
N LYS A 107 -10.04 9.71 2.51
CA LYS A 107 -10.23 9.95 1.08
C LYS A 107 -9.51 8.82 0.32
N GLU A 108 -10.19 7.68 0.22
CA GLU A 108 -10.29 7.03 -1.07
C GLU A 108 -10.80 8.11 -2.03
N ILE A 109 -9.89 8.73 -2.79
CA ILE A 109 -10.29 9.38 -4.02
C ILE A 109 -10.71 8.21 -4.90
N ASN A 110 -12.01 8.05 -5.13
CA ASN A 110 -12.49 7.09 -6.11
C ASN A 110 -11.73 7.39 -7.41
N PHE A 111 -11.06 6.40 -7.98
CA PHE A 111 -10.28 6.57 -9.21
C PHE A 111 -11.14 7.19 -10.32
N GLU A 112 -12.46 6.94 -10.29
CA GLU A 112 -13.44 7.51 -11.20
C GLU A 112 -13.56 9.04 -11.09
N ASP A 113 -13.43 9.62 -9.88
CA ASP A 113 -13.54 11.07 -9.66
C ASP A 113 -12.36 11.85 -10.28
N LEU A 114 -11.23 11.18 -10.52
CA LEU A 114 -10.08 11.77 -11.23
C LEU A 114 -10.30 11.83 -12.74
N PHE A 115 -11.16 10.99 -13.33
CA PHE A 115 -11.41 10.95 -14.77
C PHE A 115 -12.64 11.75 -15.20
N LEU A 116 -13.53 12.13 -14.28
CA LEU A 116 -14.78 12.81 -14.59
C LEU A 116 -14.62 14.28 -15.02
N ASN A 117 -13.45 14.90 -14.83
CA ASN A 117 -13.20 16.32 -15.13
C ASN A 117 -12.03 16.58 -16.11
N ILE A 118 -11.54 15.55 -16.79
CA ILE A 118 -10.42 15.69 -17.73
C ILE A 118 -10.97 15.74 -19.16
N ASP A 119 -10.58 16.78 -19.90
CA ASP A 119 -10.95 17.00 -21.31
C ASP A 119 -10.59 15.75 -22.16
N PRO A 120 -11.39 15.35 -23.17
CA PRO A 120 -11.15 14.13 -23.94
C PRO A 120 -9.77 14.09 -24.61
N GLU A 121 -9.24 15.25 -25.02
CA GLU A 121 -7.87 15.38 -25.58
C GLU A 121 -6.77 15.17 -24.52
N GLU A 122 -7.00 15.53 -23.26
CA GLU A 122 -6.07 15.21 -22.17
C GLU A 122 -6.13 13.74 -21.77
N GLN A 123 -7.31 13.08 -21.87
CA GLN A 123 -7.45 11.65 -21.62
C GLN A 123 -6.72 10.79 -22.66
N GLU A 124 -6.69 11.20 -23.93
CA GLU A 124 -5.97 10.50 -24.99
C GLU A 124 -4.45 10.62 -24.83
N ASN A 125 -3.96 11.80 -24.43
CA ASN A 125 -2.56 12.03 -24.11
C ASN A 125 -2.12 11.29 -22.82
N LEU A 126 -2.99 11.21 -21.81
CA LEU A 126 -2.74 10.43 -20.59
C LEU A 126 -2.62 8.93 -20.86
N LYS A 127 -3.48 8.36 -21.72
CA LYS A 127 -3.39 6.93 -22.10
C LYS A 127 -2.08 6.54 -22.78
N LEU A 128 -1.46 7.48 -23.50
CA LEU A 128 -0.18 7.26 -24.18
C LEU A 128 1.04 7.50 -23.27
N GLU A 129 0.93 8.36 -22.25
CA GLU A 129 2.03 8.66 -21.32
C GLU A 129 2.04 7.83 -20.02
N THR A 130 0.95 7.14 -19.64
CA THR A 130 0.84 6.47 -18.34
C THR A 130 0.73 4.95 -18.42
N THR A 131 1.78 4.28 -18.87
CA THR A 131 2.07 2.95 -18.32
C THR A 131 3.14 3.11 -17.24
N LEU A 132 2.72 3.06 -15.98
CA LEU A 132 3.64 2.90 -14.85
C LEU A 132 4.57 1.72 -15.19
N PRO A 133 5.89 1.84 -14.97
CA PRO A 133 6.81 0.72 -15.15
C PRO A 133 6.27 -0.50 -14.42
N LYS A 134 6.35 -1.66 -15.07
CA LYS A 134 5.78 -2.91 -14.54
C LYS A 134 6.21 -3.19 -13.09
N VAL A 135 7.44 -2.83 -12.72
CA VAL A 135 7.96 -2.96 -11.34
C VAL A 135 7.17 -2.11 -10.34
N ILE A 136 6.76 -0.90 -10.71
CA ILE A 136 5.98 0.00 -9.85
C ILE A 136 4.54 -0.51 -9.74
N VAL A 137 3.96 -0.98 -10.85
CA VAL A 137 2.64 -1.62 -10.84
C VAL A 137 2.66 -2.88 -9.96
N ASP A 138 3.64 -3.76 -10.15
CA ASP A 138 3.80 -4.98 -9.36
C ASP A 138 4.03 -4.66 -7.87
N TYR A 139 4.80 -3.61 -7.56
CA TYR A 139 5.01 -3.16 -6.18
C TYR A 139 3.73 -2.65 -5.52
N LEU A 140 2.98 -1.78 -6.21
CA LEU A 140 1.72 -1.22 -5.70
C LEU A 140 0.64 -2.31 -5.56
N GLU A 141 0.56 -3.22 -6.53
CA GLU A 141 -0.29 -4.41 -6.44
C GLU A 141 0.08 -5.26 -5.22
N ASN A 142 1.37 -5.57 -5.04
CA ASN A 142 1.82 -6.38 -3.91
C ASN A 142 1.54 -5.68 -2.57
N LEU A 143 1.74 -4.37 -2.47
CA LEU A 143 1.48 -3.61 -1.25
C LEU A 143 -0.01 -3.59 -0.89
N SER A 144 -0.88 -3.39 -1.89
CA SER A 144 -2.33 -3.49 -1.74
C SER A 144 -2.77 -4.89 -1.27
N LEU A 145 -2.19 -5.93 -1.87
CA LEU A 145 -2.45 -7.32 -1.49
C LEU A 145 -1.97 -7.63 -0.07
N THR A 146 -0.78 -7.18 0.32
CA THR A 146 -0.26 -7.36 1.69
C THR A 146 -1.16 -6.67 2.71
N HIS A 147 -1.57 -5.42 2.44
CA HIS A 147 -2.48 -4.69 3.31
C HIS A 147 -3.83 -5.42 3.45
N THR A 148 -4.35 -5.96 2.34
CA THR A 148 -5.57 -6.77 2.34
C THR A 148 -5.42 -8.01 3.23
N ILE A 149 -4.29 -8.71 3.17
CA ILE A 149 -4.00 -9.86 4.03
C ILE A 149 -3.96 -9.46 5.51
N GLU A 150 -3.34 -8.33 5.85
CA GLU A 150 -3.30 -7.82 7.22
C GLU A 150 -4.70 -7.48 7.75
N ILE A 151 -5.53 -6.82 6.94
CA ILE A 151 -6.93 -6.53 7.30
C ILE A 151 -7.68 -7.84 7.54
N LEU A 152 -7.48 -8.86 6.69
CA LEU A 152 -8.09 -10.18 6.89
C LEU A 152 -7.62 -10.83 8.19
N LYS A 153 -6.32 -10.78 8.53
CA LYS A 153 -5.79 -11.30 9.82
C LYS A 153 -6.42 -10.61 11.03
N VAL A 154 -6.68 -9.31 10.95
CA VAL A 154 -7.24 -8.51 12.05
C VAL A 154 -8.76 -8.68 12.17
N ARG A 155 -9.48 -8.69 11.05
CA ARG A 155 -10.96 -8.65 11.05
C ARG A 155 -11.63 -10.02 11.05
N LEU A 156 -10.93 -11.08 10.66
CA LEU A 156 -11.46 -12.44 10.67
C LEU A 156 -11.07 -13.19 11.94
N THR A 157 -12.04 -13.85 12.55
CA THR A 157 -11.80 -14.78 13.65
C THR A 157 -11.10 -16.05 13.16
N PRO A 158 -10.44 -16.84 14.03
CA PRO A 158 -9.78 -18.08 13.63
C PRO A 158 -10.69 -19.08 12.88
N LYS A 159 -11.97 -19.16 13.25
CA LYS A 159 -12.97 -20.01 12.56
C LYS A 159 -13.38 -19.46 11.20
N GLU A 160 -13.38 -18.13 11.03
CA GLU A 160 -13.61 -17.49 9.74
C GLU A 160 -12.41 -17.66 8.81
N ILE A 161 -11.17 -17.56 9.34
CA ILE A 161 -9.94 -17.86 8.61
C ILE A 161 -9.93 -19.34 8.16
N GLU A 162 -10.27 -20.28 9.06
CA GLU A 162 -10.42 -21.70 8.73
C GLU A 162 -11.41 -21.90 7.56
N THR A 163 -12.56 -21.20 7.62
CA THR A 163 -13.60 -21.29 6.59
C THR A 163 -13.14 -20.69 5.26
N LEU A 164 -12.42 -19.56 5.28
CA LEU A 164 -11.82 -18.95 4.09
C LEU A 164 -10.78 -19.88 3.46
N CYS A 165 -9.91 -20.47 4.27
CA CYS A 165 -8.91 -21.43 3.80
C CYS A 165 -9.54 -22.68 3.21
N TRP A 166 -10.60 -23.21 3.83
CA TRP A 166 -11.38 -24.30 3.22
C TRP A 166 -11.85 -23.94 1.82
N TYR A 167 -12.47 -22.77 1.65
CA TYR A 167 -12.98 -22.33 0.34
C TYR A 167 -11.86 -22.17 -0.69
N VAL A 168 -10.80 -21.43 -0.36
CA VAL A 168 -9.68 -21.20 -1.28
C VAL A 168 -9.04 -22.51 -1.70
N LEU A 169 -8.78 -23.42 -0.76
CA LEU A 169 -8.07 -24.65 -1.08
C LEU A 169 -8.94 -25.66 -1.83
N THR A 170 -10.21 -25.82 -1.45
CA THR A 170 -11.09 -26.82 -2.09
C THR A 170 -11.77 -26.32 -3.35
N HIS A 171 -12.12 -25.03 -3.45
CA HIS A 171 -12.87 -24.50 -4.59
C HIS A 171 -12.00 -23.73 -5.60
N ILE A 172 -10.93 -23.06 -5.17
CA ILE A 172 -10.01 -22.36 -6.08
C ILE A 172 -8.89 -23.31 -6.53
N TYR A 173 -8.18 -23.94 -5.59
CA TYR A 173 -7.05 -24.84 -5.89
C TYR A 173 -7.43 -26.32 -6.08
N LYS A 174 -8.69 -26.70 -5.82
CA LYS A 174 -9.20 -28.09 -5.94
C LYS A 174 -8.40 -29.13 -5.13
N GLU A 175 -7.78 -28.71 -4.03
CA GLU A 175 -7.01 -29.58 -3.14
C GLU A 175 -7.95 -30.43 -2.26
N LYS A 176 -7.59 -31.70 -2.04
CA LYS A 176 -8.29 -32.58 -1.10
C LYS A 176 -7.72 -32.38 0.29
N ILE A 177 -8.49 -31.72 1.15
CA ILE A 177 -8.10 -31.45 2.54
C ILE A 177 -9.12 -32.07 3.48
N GLU A 178 -8.62 -32.77 4.50
CA GLU A 178 -9.42 -33.30 5.59
C GLU A 178 -9.61 -32.22 6.67
N TYR A 179 -10.84 -31.70 6.77
CA TYR A 179 -11.22 -30.82 7.85
C TYR A 179 -11.92 -31.61 8.95
N LYS A 180 -11.64 -31.26 10.20
CA LYS A 180 -12.29 -31.85 11.39
C LYS A 180 -13.80 -31.56 11.49
N VAL A 181 -14.32 -30.69 10.62
CA VAL A 181 -15.69 -30.18 10.65
C VAL A 181 -16.44 -30.67 9.42
N ASN A 182 -17.72 -31.03 9.59
CA ASN A 182 -18.58 -31.48 8.50
C ASN A 182 -18.69 -30.42 7.38
N LYS A 183 -18.60 -30.86 6.12
CA LYS A 183 -18.73 -30.03 4.91
C LYS A 183 -19.96 -29.12 4.90
N ASN A 184 -21.11 -29.62 5.36
CA ASN A 184 -22.35 -28.83 5.42
C ASN A 184 -22.25 -27.65 6.40
N VAL A 185 -21.46 -27.79 7.46
CA VAL A 185 -21.22 -26.73 8.44
C VAL A 185 -20.27 -25.69 7.85
N LEU A 186 -19.21 -26.12 7.14
CA LEU A 186 -18.29 -25.22 6.44
C LEU A 186 -18.99 -24.41 5.36
N TYR A 187 -19.88 -25.03 4.58
CA TYR A 187 -20.68 -24.33 3.58
C TYR A 187 -21.58 -23.26 4.21
N LYS A 188 -22.29 -23.57 5.30
CA LYS A 188 -23.11 -22.58 6.03
C LYS A 188 -22.27 -21.45 6.63
N ARG A 189 -21.05 -21.74 7.09
CA ARG A 189 -20.11 -20.71 7.58
C ARG A 189 -19.63 -19.82 6.43
N TRP A 190 -19.37 -20.40 5.26
CA TRP A 190 -18.95 -19.67 4.07
C TRP A 190 -20.01 -18.67 3.61
N GLU A 191 -21.28 -19.10 3.51
CA GLU A 191 -22.38 -18.18 3.15
C GLU A 191 -22.52 -17.00 4.12
N ARG A 192 -22.20 -17.19 5.41
CA ARG A 192 -22.20 -16.12 6.41
C ARG A 192 -20.95 -15.23 6.33
N LEU A 193 -19.85 -15.78 5.84
CA LEU A 193 -18.58 -15.08 5.71
C LEU A 193 -18.55 -14.18 4.46
N LYS A 194 -19.22 -14.57 3.36
CA LYS A 194 -19.27 -13.79 2.11
C LYS A 194 -19.64 -12.32 2.29
N PRO A 195 -20.70 -11.93 3.01
CA PRO A 195 -21.04 -10.51 3.18
C PRO A 195 -19.96 -9.72 3.93
N LYS A 196 -19.26 -10.37 4.86
CA LYS A 196 -18.16 -9.76 5.61
C LYS A 196 -16.92 -9.59 4.73
N LEU A 197 -16.62 -10.58 3.89
CA LEU A 197 -15.57 -10.48 2.88
C LEU A 197 -15.88 -9.39 1.85
N GLY A 198 -17.12 -9.29 1.37
CA GLY A 198 -17.54 -8.22 0.45
C GLY A 198 -17.35 -6.82 1.05
N LYS A 199 -17.58 -6.65 2.36
CA LYS A 199 -17.29 -5.39 3.07
C LYS A 199 -15.78 -5.11 3.26
N ILE A 200 -14.96 -6.15 3.35
CA ILE A 200 -13.50 -6.02 3.55
C ILE A 200 -12.79 -5.79 2.22
N LEU A 201 -13.22 -6.52 1.19
CA LEU A 201 -12.57 -6.55 -0.11
C LEU A 201 -13.20 -5.54 -1.09
N GLY A 202 -14.38 -4.99 -0.80
CA GLY A 202 -15.16 -4.20 -1.75
C GLY A 202 -15.99 -5.10 -2.68
N ASN A 203 -17.27 -4.74 -2.91
CA ASN A 203 -18.20 -5.56 -3.70
C ASN A 203 -17.75 -5.75 -5.16
N GLU A 204 -17.01 -4.80 -5.74
CA GLU A 204 -16.53 -4.89 -7.13
C GLU A 204 -15.32 -5.81 -7.29
N ASN A 205 -14.48 -5.94 -6.26
CA ASN A 205 -13.33 -6.82 -6.29
C ASN A 205 -13.78 -8.30 -6.28
N TYR A 206 -14.87 -8.64 -5.61
CA TYR A 206 -15.28 -10.04 -5.45
C TYR A 206 -15.69 -10.72 -6.76
N GLU A 207 -16.23 -9.98 -7.74
CA GLU A 207 -16.83 -10.54 -8.96
C GLU A 207 -16.05 -10.27 -10.25
N LYS A 208 -15.11 -9.30 -10.25
CA LYS A 208 -14.21 -9.07 -11.39
C LYS A 208 -12.76 -9.07 -10.91
N THR A 209 -12.09 -10.20 -11.14
CA THR A 209 -10.63 -10.33 -11.04
C THR A 209 -10.03 -9.97 -9.67
N LEU A 210 -10.44 -10.67 -8.60
CA LEU A 210 -9.48 -10.94 -7.52
C LEU A 210 -8.31 -11.71 -8.13
N SER A 211 -7.18 -11.02 -8.28
CA SER A 211 -5.97 -11.55 -8.92
C SER A 211 -5.61 -12.90 -8.28
N PHE A 212 -5.25 -13.88 -9.09
CA PHE A 212 -4.73 -15.17 -8.63
C PHE A 212 -3.65 -15.00 -7.52
N LYS A 213 -2.87 -13.90 -7.60
CA LYS A 213 -1.93 -13.44 -6.57
C LYS A 213 -2.55 -13.29 -5.17
N LEU A 214 -3.77 -12.75 -5.01
CA LEU A 214 -4.43 -12.67 -3.71
C LEU A 214 -4.70 -14.06 -3.12
N PHE A 215 -5.21 -14.99 -3.93
CA PHE A 215 -5.48 -16.34 -3.45
C PHE A 215 -4.19 -17.09 -3.11
N GLU A 216 -3.10 -16.85 -3.83
CA GLU A 216 -1.78 -17.36 -3.47
C GLU A 216 -1.30 -16.81 -2.12
N LEU A 217 -1.49 -15.51 -1.88
CA LEU A 217 -1.14 -14.88 -0.61
C LEU A 217 -2.06 -15.34 0.54
N ILE A 218 -3.35 -15.53 0.32
CA ILE A 218 -4.24 -16.13 1.34
C ILE A 218 -3.76 -17.54 1.68
N LYS A 219 -3.47 -18.35 0.65
CA LYS A 219 -2.96 -19.71 0.82
C LYS A 219 -1.65 -19.72 1.60
N SER A 220 -0.70 -18.86 1.23
CA SER A 220 0.63 -18.82 1.85
C SER A 220 0.65 -18.10 3.21
N GLU A 221 -0.17 -17.09 3.47
CA GLU A 221 -0.07 -16.29 4.70
C GLU A 221 -1.13 -16.61 5.75
N LEU A 222 -2.28 -17.14 5.35
CA LEU A 222 -3.38 -17.48 6.27
C LEU A 222 -3.54 -18.98 6.43
N CYS A 223 -3.32 -19.76 5.38
CA CYS A 223 -3.64 -21.18 5.38
C CYS A 223 -2.48 -22.10 5.78
N LYS A 224 -1.26 -21.57 5.97
CA LYS A 224 -0.05 -22.33 6.40
C LYS A 224 -0.32 -23.27 7.57
N GLU A 225 -1.05 -22.83 8.60
CA GLU A 225 -1.33 -23.66 9.78
C GLU A 225 -2.24 -24.87 9.52
N PHE A 226 -3.02 -24.85 8.44
CA PHE A 226 -3.90 -25.94 8.03
C PHE A 226 -3.22 -26.94 7.09
N TYR A 227 -2.10 -26.55 6.45
CA TYR A 227 -1.28 -27.42 5.60
C TYR A 227 -0.46 -28.45 6.38
N TYR A 228 0.00 -28.10 7.59
CA TYR A 228 1.00 -28.88 8.32
C TYR A 228 0.46 -29.68 9.51
N LYS A 229 -0.86 -29.69 9.76
CA LYS A 229 -1.46 -30.64 10.70
C LYS A 229 -1.78 -31.95 9.98
N LYS A 230 -0.74 -32.74 9.70
CA LYS A 230 -0.84 -34.20 9.62
C LYS A 230 -0.81 -34.78 11.03
#